data_AF-G2XKA6-F1
#
_entry.id   AF-G2XKA6-F1
#
_cell.length_a   1.000
_cell.length_b   1.000
_cell.length_c   1.000
_cell.angle_alpha   90.00
_cell.angle_beta   90.00
_cell.angle_gamma   90.00
#
_symmetry.space_group_name_H-M   'P 1'
#
loop_
_entity.id
_entity.type
_entity.pdbx_description
1 polymer ?
#
loop_
_entity_poly.entity_id
_entity_poly.type
_entity_poly.pdbx_seq_one_letter_code
_entity_poly.pdbx_strand_id
1 'polypeptide(L)'
;QNTLNHLKEINQNLRREIRQRMGEDLDGLEIKELRGLEQNMDEALKLVRNRKYHVISTQTDTYKKKLKNSQETHRNLLRELEAEHAVYYVDDDPNNYDGALALGNGSSYLYSYRTQPSQPNLQGMGYGSHDLRLA
;
A
#
# COMPACT_ATOMS: atom_id res chain seq x y z
N GLN A 1 -7.51 -45.63 27.21
CA GLN A 1 -8.94 -45.30 27.03
C GLN A 1 -9.34 -43.97 27.67
N ASN A 2 -8.95 -43.69 28.92
CA ASN A 2 -9.38 -42.49 29.66
C ASN A 2 -8.98 -41.16 28.98
N THR A 3 -7.74 -41.06 28.48
CA THR A 3 -7.26 -39.85 27.79
C THR A 3 -8.07 -39.51 26.54
N LEU A 4 -8.43 -40.53 25.74
CA LEU A 4 -9.24 -40.33 24.54
C LEU A 4 -10.64 -39.82 24.90
N ASN A 5 -11.26 -40.39 25.94
CA ASN A 5 -12.57 -39.94 26.39
C ASN A 5 -12.52 -38.49 26.90
N HIS A 6 -11.49 -38.14 27.66
CA HIS A 6 -11.29 -36.79 28.16
C HIS A 6 -11.10 -35.76 27.02
N LEU A 7 -10.28 -36.09 26.01
CA LEU A 7 -10.11 -35.22 24.85
C LEU A 7 -11.41 -35.05 24.03
N LYS A 8 -12.23 -36.10 23.92
CA LYS A 8 -13.54 -36.02 23.26
C LYS A 8 -14.48 -35.08 24.00
N GLU A 9 -14.51 -35.16 25.33
CA GLU A 9 -15.33 -34.28 26.16
C GLU A 9 -14.90 -32.81 26.02
N ILE A 10 -13.59 -32.52 26.09
CA ILE A 10 -13.06 -31.17 25.84
C ILE A 10 -13.48 -30.67 24.46
N ASN A 11 -13.33 -31.50 23.42
CA ASN A 11 -13.66 -31.10 22.05
C ASN A 11 -15.17 -30.81 21.89
N GLN A 12 -16.02 -31.62 22.52
CA GLN A 12 -17.47 -31.40 22.53
C GLN A 12 -17.84 -30.08 23.22
N ASN A 13 -17.22 -29.79 24.37
CA ASN A 13 -17.42 -28.53 25.08
C ASN A 13 -16.98 -27.32 24.25
N LEU A 14 -15.77 -27.37 23.66
CA LEU A 14 -15.28 -26.31 22.77
C LEU A 14 -16.20 -26.08 21.57
N ARG A 15 -16.69 -27.15 20.94
CA ARG A 15 -17.65 -27.04 19.83
C ARG A 15 -18.96 -26.40 20.27
N ARG A 16 -19.45 -26.71 21.48
CA ARG A 16 -20.65 -26.09 22.04
C ARG A 16 -20.41 -24.60 22.30
N GLU A 17 -19.28 -24.22 22.88
CA GLU A 17 -18.92 -22.81 23.09
C GLU A 17 -18.85 -22.02 21.77
N ILE A 18 -18.31 -22.61 20.71
CA ILE A 18 -18.28 -21.99 19.38
C ILE A 18 -19.71 -21.75 18.88
N ARG A 19 -20.58 -22.76 18.95
CA ARG A 19 -21.99 -22.63 18.53
C ARG A 19 -22.74 -21.56 19.34
N GLN A 20 -22.55 -21.53 20.65
CA GLN A 20 -23.12 -20.49 21.51
C GLN A 20 -22.66 -19.09 21.10
N ARG A 21 -21.36 -18.90 20.82
CA ARG A 21 -20.84 -17.63 20.29
C ARG A 21 -21.36 -17.29 18.89
N MET A 22 -21.90 -18.27 18.14
CA MET A 22 -22.57 -18.06 16.86
C MET A 22 -24.07 -17.83 17.00
N GLY A 23 -24.62 -17.89 18.21
CA GLY A 23 -26.05 -17.72 18.48
C GLY A 23 -26.87 -19.02 18.45
N GLU A 24 -26.22 -20.18 18.46
CA GLU A 24 -26.82 -21.51 18.43
C GLU A 24 -26.72 -22.20 19.83
N ASP A 25 -27.50 -23.24 20.10
CA ASP A 25 -27.45 -24.02 21.35
C ASP A 25 -27.51 -23.16 22.64
N LEU A 26 -28.37 -22.13 22.62
CA LEU A 26 -28.59 -21.22 23.74
C LEU A 26 -29.65 -21.74 24.73
N ASP A 27 -30.41 -22.76 24.33
CA ASP A 27 -31.42 -23.39 25.17
C ASP A 27 -30.75 -24.03 26.40
N GLY A 28 -31.23 -23.65 27.59
CA GLY A 28 -30.69 -24.13 28.86
C GLY A 28 -29.64 -23.21 29.51
N LEU A 29 -29.25 -22.11 28.85
CA LEU A 29 -28.47 -21.05 29.51
C LEU A 29 -29.37 -20.16 30.36
N GLU A 30 -28.92 -19.84 31.56
CA GLU A 30 -29.57 -18.84 32.41
C GLU A 30 -29.33 -17.44 31.86
N ILE A 31 -30.21 -16.50 32.23
CA ILE A 31 -30.12 -15.10 31.77
C ILE A 31 -28.77 -14.44 32.12
N LYS A 32 -28.15 -14.87 33.24
CA LYS A 32 -26.84 -14.40 33.66
C LYS A 32 -25.73 -14.90 32.72
N GLU A 33 -25.83 -16.14 32.27
CA GLU A 33 -24.88 -16.76 31.35
C GLU A 33 -25.00 -16.15 29.96
N LEU A 34 -26.22 -15.93 29.47
CA LEU A 34 -26.49 -15.24 28.21
C LEU A 34 -25.90 -13.82 28.19
N ARG A 35 -26.09 -13.06 29.27
CA ARG A 35 -25.47 -11.73 29.42
C ARG A 35 -23.95 -11.79 29.46
N GLY A 36 -23.37 -12.77 30.15
CA GLY A 36 -21.93 -12.98 30.17
C GLY A 36 -21.38 -13.31 28.77
N LEU A 37 -22.09 -14.16 28.02
CA LEU A 37 -21.74 -14.50 26.64
C LEU A 37 -21.77 -13.27 25.73
N GLU A 38 -22.83 -12.47 25.81
CA GLU A 38 -22.98 -11.22 25.06
C GLU A 38 -21.82 -10.23 25.35
N GLN A 39 -21.52 -10.00 26.63
CA GLN A 39 -20.42 -9.10 27.05
C GLN A 39 -19.07 -9.60 26.54
N ASN A 40 -18.78 -10.89 26.69
CA ASN A 40 -17.53 -11.49 26.21
C ASN A 40 -17.37 -11.34 24.68
N MET A 41 -18.47 -11.46 23.94
CA MET A 41 -18.46 -11.26 22.48
C MET A 41 -18.27 -9.80 22.10
N ASP A 42 -18.91 -8.86 22.79
CA ASP A 42 -18.75 -7.43 22.54
C ASP A 42 -17.31 -6.96 22.79
N GLU A 43 -16.70 -7.42 23.89
CA GLU A 43 -15.29 -7.14 24.19
C GLU A 43 -14.35 -7.71 23.13
N ALA A 44 -14.54 -8.97 22.73
CA ALA A 44 -13.75 -9.60 21.66
C ALA A 44 -13.89 -8.84 20.33
N LEU A 45 -15.10 -8.41 20.00
CA LEU A 45 -15.39 -7.63 18.80
C LEU A 45 -14.71 -6.26 18.83
N LYS A 46 -14.72 -5.58 19.98
CA LYS A 46 -14.00 -4.32 20.19
C LYS A 46 -12.49 -4.50 19.98
N LEU A 47 -11.90 -5.56 20.52
CA LEU A 47 -10.47 -5.87 20.31
C LEU A 47 -10.15 -6.10 18.83
N VAL A 48 -10.96 -6.88 18.12
CA VAL A 48 -10.78 -7.14 16.68
C VAL A 48 -10.89 -5.85 15.87
N ARG A 49 -11.91 -5.02 16.13
CA ARG A 49 -12.09 -3.73 15.45
C ARG A 49 -10.91 -2.79 15.71
N ASN A 50 -10.46 -2.68 16.96
CA ASN A 50 -9.33 -1.84 17.31
C ASN A 50 -8.06 -2.26 16.55
N ARG A 51 -7.76 -3.56 16.51
CA ARG A 51 -6.63 -4.09 15.73
C ARG A 51 -6.77 -3.79 14.24
N LYS A 52 -7.95 -4.04 13.66
CA LYS A 52 -8.25 -3.75 12.25
C LYS A 52 -8.00 -2.28 11.92
N TYR A 53 -8.56 -1.36 12.69
CA TYR A 53 -8.42 0.07 12.43
C TYR A 53 -7.01 0.59 12.71
N HIS A 54 -6.31 0.02 13.70
CA HIS A 54 -4.90 0.33 13.93
C HIS A 54 -4.04 -0.01 12.71
N VAL A 55 -4.19 -1.22 12.15
CA VAL A 55 -3.46 -1.64 10.95
C VAL A 55 -3.78 -0.71 9.76
N ILE A 56 -5.07 -0.43 9.52
CA ILE A 56 -5.50 0.45 8.43
C ILE A 56 -4.90 1.85 8.59
N SER A 57 -4.97 2.43 9.79
CA SER A 57 -4.43 3.77 10.06
C SER A 57 -2.91 3.80 9.83
N THR A 58 -2.17 2.87 10.42
CA THR A 58 -0.71 2.82 10.31
C THR A 58 -0.24 2.61 8.88
N GLN A 59 -0.91 1.74 8.11
CA GLN A 59 -0.62 1.56 6.69
C GLN A 59 -0.92 2.83 5.89
N THR A 60 -2.09 3.44 6.12
CA THR A 60 -2.48 4.70 5.46
C THR A 60 -1.45 5.80 5.70
N ASP A 61 -1.00 5.97 6.95
CA ASP A 61 -0.01 6.98 7.31
C ASP A 61 1.37 6.69 6.71
N THR A 62 1.75 5.42 6.62
CA THR A 62 2.97 4.99 5.94
C THR A 62 2.95 5.36 4.46
N TYR A 63 1.84 5.08 3.76
CA TYR A 63 1.71 5.43 2.34
C TYR A 63 1.61 6.93 2.10
N LYS A 64 0.94 7.68 2.99
CA LYS A 64 0.97 9.16 2.95
C LYS A 64 2.38 9.71 3.05
N LYS A 65 3.20 9.17 3.96
CA LYS A 65 4.62 9.58 4.10
C LYS A 65 5.43 9.25 2.86
N LYS A 66 5.27 8.03 2.30
CA LYS A 66 5.94 7.62 1.05
C LYS A 66 5.59 8.55 -0.12
N LEU A 67 4.31 8.89 -0.27
CA LEU A 67 3.86 9.78 -1.33
C LEU A 67 4.49 11.17 -1.20
N LYS A 68 4.44 11.77 0.00
CA LYS A 68 5.07 13.07 0.27
C LYS A 68 6.57 13.05 -0.03
N ASN A 69 7.29 12.04 0.45
CA ASN A 69 8.71 11.88 0.20
C ASN A 69 9.02 11.78 -1.30
N SER A 70 8.27 10.95 -2.03
CA SER A 70 8.45 10.80 -3.48
C SER A 70 8.18 12.10 -4.25
N GLN A 71 7.13 12.85 -3.86
CA GLN A 71 6.82 14.15 -4.46
C GLN A 71 7.91 15.18 -4.18
N GLU A 72 8.44 15.20 -2.95
CA GLU A 72 9.52 16.10 -2.55
C GLU A 72 10.81 15.79 -3.30
N THR A 73 11.23 14.52 -3.34
CA THR A 73 12.40 14.09 -4.13
C THR A 73 12.26 14.48 -5.59
N HIS A 74 11.09 14.23 -6.21
CA HIS A 74 10.86 14.63 -7.59
C HIS A 74 10.96 16.14 -7.80
N ARG A 75 10.37 16.94 -6.90
CA ARG A 75 10.45 18.40 -6.95
C ARG A 75 11.88 18.91 -6.79
N ASN A 76 12.68 18.29 -5.93
CA ASN A 76 14.08 18.67 -5.72
C ASN A 76 14.92 18.36 -6.96
N LEU A 77 14.75 17.17 -7.56
CA LEU A 77 15.43 16.82 -8.82
C LEU A 77 15.08 17.78 -9.96
N LEU A 78 13.81 18.18 -10.10
CA LEU A 78 13.41 19.17 -11.11
C LEU A 78 14.11 20.51 -10.90
N ARG A 79 14.23 20.97 -9.64
CA ARG A 79 14.96 22.21 -9.32
C ARG A 79 16.45 22.12 -9.61
N GLU A 80 17.07 20.97 -9.34
CA GLU A 80 18.48 20.72 -9.66
C GLU A 80 18.71 20.77 -11.18
N LEU A 81 17.84 20.12 -11.97
CA LEU A 81 17.91 20.18 -13.43
C LEU A 81 17.69 21.60 -13.99
N GLU A 82 16.77 22.36 -13.41
CA GLU A 82 16.57 23.77 -13.78
C GLU A 82 17.79 24.63 -13.46
N ALA A 83 18.44 24.39 -12.31
CA ALA A 83 19.66 25.11 -11.91
C ALA A 83 20.87 24.74 -12.78
N GLU A 84 21.06 23.46 -13.11
CA GLU A 84 22.14 23.02 -14.02
C GLU A 84 21.97 23.58 -15.43
N HIS A 85 20.74 23.58 -15.96
CA HIS A 85 20.48 24.24 -17.25
C HIS A 85 20.75 25.74 -17.19
N ALA A 86 20.38 26.43 -16.11
CA ALA A 86 20.63 27.86 -15.96
C ALA A 86 22.13 28.20 -15.96
N VAL A 87 23.00 27.32 -15.44
CA VAL A 87 24.46 27.53 -15.41
C VAL A 87 25.09 27.35 -16.80
N TYR A 88 24.52 26.51 -17.67
CA TYR A 88 25.06 26.26 -19.02
C TYR A 88 24.80 27.42 -20.02
N TYR A 89 23.94 28.38 -19.68
CA TYR A 89 23.65 29.56 -20.51
C TYR A 89 24.42 30.84 -20.08
N VAL A 90 25.34 30.75 -19.11
CA VAL A 90 26.06 31.93 -18.58
C VAL A 90 27.44 32.14 -19.22
N ASP A 91 28.01 31.13 -19.89
CA ASP A 91 29.32 31.21 -20.57
C ASP A 91 29.18 31.26 -22.11
N ASP A 92 28.34 32.15 -22.64
CA ASP A 92 28.52 32.60 -24.03
C ASP A 92 29.38 33.88 -24.02
N ASP A 93 30.68 33.66 -24.20
CA ASP A 93 31.67 34.67 -24.54
C ASP A 93 31.14 35.54 -25.71
N PRO A 94 31.02 36.87 -25.56
CA PRO A 94 30.45 37.75 -26.59
C PRO A 94 31.27 37.83 -27.89
N ASN A 95 32.38 37.10 -28.00
CA ASN A 95 33.25 37.08 -29.18
C ASN A 95 33.07 35.87 -30.12
N ASN A 96 32.20 34.90 -29.83
CA ASN A 96 31.96 33.79 -30.75
C ASN A 96 30.74 34.06 -31.65
N TYR A 97 30.99 34.77 -32.76
CA TYR A 97 30.01 35.12 -33.78
C TYR A 97 29.65 33.90 -34.64
N ASP A 98 28.86 32.97 -34.10
CA ASP A 98 28.02 32.03 -34.88
C ASP A 98 26.61 31.93 -34.26
N GLY A 99 26.09 33.10 -33.85
CA GLY A 99 24.77 33.31 -33.27
C GLY A 99 23.81 33.98 -34.24
N ALA A 100 23.68 33.46 -35.46
CA ALA A 100 22.68 33.94 -36.41
C ALA A 100 22.00 32.75 -37.09
N LEU A 101 20.79 32.44 -36.61
CA LEU A 101 19.73 31.54 -37.13
C LEU A 101 19.24 30.67 -35.95
N ALA A 102 18.30 31.07 -35.10
CA ALA A 102 16.93 31.42 -35.46
C ALA A 102 16.17 31.91 -34.20
N LEU A 103 16.21 33.22 -33.91
CA LEU A 103 15.16 33.88 -33.13
C LEU A 103 14.04 34.28 -34.10
N GLY A 104 13.30 33.29 -34.55
CA GLY A 104 12.21 33.46 -35.49
C GLY A 104 11.22 32.34 -35.29
N ASN A 105 10.26 32.59 -34.40
CA ASN A 105 9.01 31.83 -34.23
C ASN A 105 9.02 30.69 -33.18
N GLY A 106 8.64 31.02 -31.94
CA GLY A 106 7.68 30.25 -31.12
C GLY A 106 7.96 28.79 -30.74
N SER A 107 9.14 28.24 -31.00
CA SER A 107 9.44 26.83 -30.69
C SER A 107 10.32 26.72 -29.46
N SER A 108 9.69 26.45 -28.33
CA SER A 108 10.33 25.85 -27.15
C SER A 108 11.33 24.79 -27.59
N TYR A 109 12.59 24.92 -27.20
CA TYR A 109 13.61 23.87 -27.34
C TYR A 109 13.26 22.73 -26.37
N LEU A 110 12.17 22.03 -26.67
CA LEU A 110 11.85 20.75 -26.09
C LEU A 110 12.94 19.80 -26.57
N TYR A 111 13.93 19.55 -25.72
CA TYR A 111 14.61 18.25 -25.75
C TYR A 111 13.53 17.20 -25.50
N SER A 112 12.88 16.75 -26.57
CA SER A 112 12.00 15.61 -26.53
C SER A 112 12.89 14.40 -26.22
N TYR A 113 12.82 13.87 -25.00
CA TYR A 113 13.28 12.52 -24.73
C TYR A 113 12.51 11.60 -25.68
N ARG A 114 13.13 11.26 -26.81
CA ARG A 114 12.56 10.35 -27.79
C ARG A 114 12.69 8.95 -27.21
N THR A 115 11.66 8.47 -26.52
CA THR A 115 11.50 7.04 -26.26
C THR A 115 11.35 6.37 -27.63
N GLN A 116 12.45 5.87 -28.19
CA GLN A 116 12.46 5.12 -29.44
C GLN A 116 11.55 3.89 -29.27
N PRO A 117 10.44 3.76 -30.03
CA PRO A 117 9.58 2.59 -29.96
C PRO A 117 10.05 1.56 -30.98
N SER A 118 11.21 0.93 -30.73
CA SER A 118 11.60 -0.35 -31.36
C SER A 118 13.04 -0.71 -31.01
N GLN A 119 13.26 -1.43 -29.91
CA GLN A 119 14.37 -2.36 -29.85
C GLN A 119 13.83 -3.75 -30.23
N PRO A 120 14.36 -4.42 -31.26
CA PRO A 120 13.83 -5.70 -31.73
C PRO A 120 14.17 -6.89 -30.79
N ASN A 121 14.74 -6.66 -29.60
CA ASN A 121 15.21 -7.73 -28.72
C ASN A 121 14.54 -7.79 -27.34
N LEU A 122 13.41 -7.10 -27.09
CA LEU A 122 12.56 -7.44 -25.94
C LEU A 122 11.59 -8.55 -26.32
N GLN A 123 12.08 -9.78 -26.33
CA GLN A 123 11.22 -10.96 -26.31
C GLN A 123 10.47 -11.01 -24.98
N GLY A 124 9.14 -11.08 -25.06
CA GLY A 124 8.32 -11.64 -23.99
C GLY A 124 7.69 -10.62 -23.04
N MET A 125 6.69 -9.91 -23.54
CA MET A 125 5.62 -9.37 -22.72
C MET A 125 4.90 -10.54 -22.03
N GLY A 126 5.24 -10.80 -20.77
CA GLY A 126 4.56 -11.75 -19.90
C GLY A 126 4.08 -11.04 -18.65
N TYR A 127 2.86 -10.49 -18.69
CA TYR A 127 2.16 -10.05 -17.49
C TYR A 127 1.77 -11.30 -16.69
N GLY A 128 2.70 -11.83 -15.91
CA GLY A 128 2.41 -12.82 -14.88
C GLY A 128 1.80 -12.11 -13.68
N SER A 129 0.50 -12.30 -13.43
CA SER A 129 -0.11 -11.88 -12.18
C SER A 129 0.55 -12.65 -11.04
N HIS A 130 1.43 -12.00 -10.26
CA HIS A 130 1.85 -12.57 -9.00
C HIS A 130 0.71 -12.41 -8.00
N ASP A 131 0.00 -13.52 -7.84
CA ASP A 131 -0.99 -13.80 -6.82
C ASP A 131 -0.29 -13.73 -5.45
N LEU A 132 -0.28 -12.54 -4.82
CA LEU A 132 0.29 -12.33 -3.49
C LEU A 132 -0.67 -12.87 -2.43
N ARG A 133 -0.66 -14.19 -2.23
CA ARG A 133 -1.28 -14.81 -1.06
C ARG A 133 -0.53 -14.41 0.21
N LEU A 134 -1.28 -13.84 1.15
CA LEU A 134 -0.85 -13.55 2.51
C LEU A 134 -0.41 -14.84 3.22
N ALA A 135 0.73 -14.76 3.90
CA ALA A 135 1.10 -15.64 5.02
C ALA A 135 1.00 -14.82 6.31
#